data_AF-A0A7S7UPT0-F1
#
_entry.id   AF-A0A7S7UPT0-F1
#
_cell.length_a   1.000
_cell.length_b   1.000
_cell.length_c   1.000
_cell.angle_alpha   90.00
_cell.angle_beta   90.00
_cell.angle_gamma   90.00
#
_symmetry.space_group_name_H-M   'P 1'
#
loop_
_entity.id
_entity.type
_entity.pdbx_description
1 polymer ?
#
loop_
_entity_poly.entity_id
_entity_poly.type
_entity_poly.pdbx_seq_one_letter_code
_entity_poly.pdbx_strand_id
1 'polypeptide(L)'
;MDDLERTVELLRKSLAAAWRDLAQSSSSAVDRREMRAQAKRCSEELRRCLLIIEARQTRKHAKALSDYDGRALPKPGFRFLGITDQ
;
A
#
# COMPACT_ATOMS: atom_id res chain seq x y z
N MET A 1 -2.98 14.87 -4.28
CA MET A 1 -3.06 13.51 -4.86
C MET A 1 -1.70 13.23 -5.46
N ASP A 2 -0.96 12.33 -4.83
CA ASP A 2 0.40 11.96 -5.27
C ASP A 2 0.33 11.36 -6.69
N ASP A 3 1.34 11.60 -7.55
CA ASP A 3 1.40 11.02 -8.91
C ASP A 3 1.21 9.49 -8.89
N LEU A 4 1.70 8.83 -7.83
CA LEU A 4 1.56 7.39 -7.62
C LEU A 4 0.09 6.96 -7.38
N GLU A 5 -0.70 7.77 -6.67
CA GLU A 5 -2.12 7.50 -6.45
C GLU A 5 -2.91 7.64 -7.76
N ARG A 6 -2.57 8.64 -8.59
CA ARG A 6 -3.14 8.79 -9.94
C ARG A 6 -2.80 7.60 -10.83
N THR A 7 -1.54 7.13 -10.81
CA THR A 7 -1.13 5.93 -11.56
C THR A 7 -1.91 4.69 -11.11
N VAL A 8 -2.09 4.50 -9.80
CA VAL A 8 -2.90 3.40 -9.25
C VAL A 8 -4.34 3.47 -9.74
N GLU A 9 -4.95 4.66 -9.72
CA GLU A 9 -6.33 4.84 -10.18
C GLU A 9 -6.47 4.55 -11.68
N LEU A 10 -5.51 5.02 -12.48
CA LEU A 10 -5.46 4.75 -13.92
C LEU A 10 -5.36 3.24 -14.20
N LEU A 11 -4.42 2.55 -13.55
CA LEU A 11 -4.22 1.10 -13.68
C LEU A 11 -5.48 0.32 -13.31
N ARG A 12 -6.17 0.71 -12.23
CA ARG A 12 -7.45 0.10 -11.84
C ARG A 12 -8.54 0.29 -12.90
N LYS A 13 -8.67 1.50 -13.45
CA LYS A 13 -9.65 1.79 -14.53
C LYS A 13 -9.35 0.98 -15.79
N SER A 14 -8.09 0.91 -16.20
CA SER A 14 -7.64 0.12 -17.35
C SER A 14 -7.91 -1.37 -17.17
N LEU A 15 -7.66 -1.92 -15.97
CA LEU A 15 -8.02 -3.31 -15.65
C LEU A 15 -9.52 -3.55 -15.75
N ALA A 16 -10.33 -2.68 -15.14
CA ALA A 16 -11.78 -2.81 -15.16
C ALA A 16 -12.37 -2.72 -16.58
N ALA A 17 -11.75 -1.95 -17.48
CA ALA A 17 -12.12 -1.92 -18.89
C ALA A 17 -11.76 -3.24 -19.58
N ALA A 18 -10.51 -3.69 -19.45
CA ALA A 18 -10.04 -4.93 -20.07
C ALA A 18 -10.85 -6.18 -19.65
N TRP A 19 -11.27 -6.26 -18.38
CA TRP A 19 -12.13 -7.34 -17.89
C TRP A 19 -13.57 -7.26 -18.43
N ARG A 20 -14.12 -6.05 -18.59
CA ARG A 20 -15.45 -5.86 -19.21
C ARG A 20 -15.43 -6.25 -20.68
N ASP A 21 -14.41 -5.83 -21.41
CA ASP A 21 -14.23 -6.18 -22.82
C ASP A 21 -14.04 -7.70 -23.00
N LEU A 22 -13.31 -8.35 -22.09
CA LEU A 22 -13.19 -9.81 -22.06
C LEU A 22 -14.53 -10.52 -21.80
N ALA A 23 -15.41 -9.93 -20.97
CA ALA A 23 -16.70 -10.51 -20.61
C ALA A 23 -17.78 -10.31 -21.70
N GLN A 24 -17.68 -9.25 -22.51
CA GLN A 24 -18.61 -8.95 -23.61
C GLN A 24 -18.36 -9.78 -24.89
N SER A 25 -17.47 -10.77 -24.85
CA SER A 25 -16.76 -11.33 -26.01
C SER A 25 -17.60 -11.63 -27.27
N SER A 26 -17.33 -10.86 -28.34
CA SER A 26 -17.32 -11.28 -29.76
C SER A 26 -15.89 -11.47 -30.31
N SER A 27 -14.87 -11.37 -29.43
CA SER A 27 -13.47 -11.26 -29.81
C SER A 27 -12.76 -12.62 -29.96
N SER A 28 -11.77 -12.67 -30.85
CA SER A 28 -11.04 -13.88 -31.23
C SER A 28 -10.30 -14.53 -30.04
N ALA A 29 -10.02 -15.82 -30.13
CA ALA A 29 -9.23 -16.52 -29.10
C ALA A 29 -7.83 -15.92 -28.90
N VAL A 30 -7.25 -15.30 -29.94
CA VAL A 30 -5.95 -14.61 -29.89
C VAL A 30 -6.05 -13.33 -29.07
N ASP A 31 -7.02 -12.46 -29.40
CA ASP A 31 -7.29 -11.22 -28.67
C ASP A 31 -7.54 -11.49 -27.18
N ARG A 32 -8.31 -12.53 -26.85
CA ARG A 32 -8.55 -12.90 -25.44
C ARG A 32 -7.27 -13.28 -24.69
N ARG A 33 -6.29 -13.91 -25.36
CA ARG A 33 -4.99 -14.22 -24.75
C ARG A 33 -4.16 -12.95 -24.54
N GLU A 34 -4.16 -12.05 -25.52
CA GLU A 34 -3.44 -10.79 -25.44
C GLU A 34 -4.00 -9.88 -24.35
N MET A 35 -5.33 -9.76 -24.27
CA MET A 35 -6.02 -9.01 -23.22
C MET A 35 -5.72 -9.56 -21.82
N ARG A 36 -5.68 -10.90 -21.66
CA ARG A 36 -5.26 -11.54 -20.40
C ARG A 36 -3.80 -11.25 -20.07
N ALA A 37 -2.91 -11.29 -21.06
CA ALA A 37 -1.51 -10.96 -20.85
C ALA A 37 -1.33 -9.50 -20.42
N GLN A 38 -2.07 -8.58 -21.05
CA GLN A 38 -2.07 -7.17 -20.69
C GLN A 38 -2.66 -6.94 -19.29
N ALA A 39 -3.77 -7.59 -18.95
CA ALA A 39 -4.35 -7.54 -17.60
C ALA A 39 -3.37 -8.07 -16.54
N LYS A 40 -2.61 -9.13 -16.86
CA LYS A 40 -1.57 -9.66 -15.96
C LYS A 40 -0.47 -8.62 -15.71
N ARG A 41 0.07 -7.99 -16.76
CA ARG A 41 1.09 -6.94 -16.64
C ARG A 41 0.60 -5.76 -15.81
N CYS A 42 -0.61 -5.26 -16.10
CA CYS A 42 -1.21 -4.17 -15.33
C CYS A 42 -1.41 -4.53 -13.85
N SER A 43 -1.76 -5.79 -13.55
CA SER A 43 -1.94 -6.26 -12.18
C SER A 43 -0.61 -6.35 -11.41
N GLU A 44 0.47 -6.77 -12.07
CA GLU A 44 1.82 -6.80 -11.51
C GLU A 44 2.33 -5.39 -11.21
N GLU A 45 2.13 -4.45 -12.15
CA GLU A 45 2.50 -3.05 -11.98
C GLU A 45 1.71 -2.40 -10.83
N LEU A 46 0.40 -2.66 -10.75
CA LEU A 46 -0.44 -2.19 -9.66
C LEU A 46 0.04 -2.69 -8.29
N ARG A 47 0.44 -3.96 -8.18
CA ARG A 47 1.03 -4.51 -6.95
C ARG A 47 2.31 -3.77 -6.57
N ARG A 48 3.20 -3.50 -7.52
CA ARG A 48 4.43 -2.73 -7.25
C ARG A 48 4.12 -1.33 -6.73
N CYS A 49 3.19 -0.63 -7.37
CA CYS A 49 2.77 0.70 -6.90
C CYS A 49 2.21 0.65 -5.48
N LEU A 50 1.37 -0.33 -5.16
CA LEU A 50 0.80 -0.50 -3.82
C LEU A 50 1.89 -0.79 -2.77
N LEU A 51 2.86 -1.66 -3.06
CA LEU A 51 3.98 -1.93 -2.16
C LEU A 51 4.83 -0.67 -1.91
N ILE A 52 5.02 0.19 -2.92
CA ILE A 52 5.72 1.46 -2.75
C ILE A 52 4.92 2.41 -1.85
N ILE A 53 3.60 2.48 -2.01
CA ILE A 53 2.72 3.28 -1.15
C ILE A 53 2.81 2.79 0.29
N GLU A 54 2.68 1.48 0.50
CA GLU A 54 2.77 0.85 1.82
C GLU A 54 4.13 1.12 2.47
N ALA A 55 5.23 0.91 1.75
CA ALA A 55 6.58 1.21 2.24
C ALA A 55 6.80 2.70 2.53
N ARG A 56 6.13 3.61 1.81
CA ARG A 56 6.14 5.05 2.11
C ARG A 56 5.34 5.35 3.39
N GLN A 57 4.18 4.74 3.56
CA GLN A 57 3.35 4.90 4.77
C GLN A 57 4.06 4.36 6.01
N THR A 58 4.65 3.16 5.95
CA THR A 58 5.42 2.57 7.05
C THR A 58 6.60 3.46 7.45
N ARG A 59 7.34 4.02 6.47
CA ARG A 59 8.44 4.95 6.75
C ARG A 59 7.96 6.26 7.38
N LYS A 60 6.83 6.82 6.91
CA LYS A 60 6.23 8.02 7.52
C LYS A 60 5.81 7.74 8.97
N HIS A 61 5.21 6.58 9.24
CA HIS A 61 4.79 6.19 10.58
C HIS A 61 6.00 5.96 11.50
N ALA A 62 7.03 5.26 11.05
CA ALA A 62 8.27 5.08 11.81
C ALA A 62 8.95 6.41 12.15
N LYS A 63 8.99 7.35 11.19
CA LYS A 63 9.52 8.70 11.42
C LYS A 63 8.68 9.48 12.44
N ALA A 64 7.35 9.42 12.35
CA ALA A 64 6.46 10.07 13.32
C ALA A 64 6.64 9.51 14.74
N LEU A 65 6.85 8.20 14.88
CA LEU A 65 7.13 7.55 16.16
C LEU A 65 8.49 8.03 16.73
N SER A 66 9.51 8.14 15.88
CA SER A 66 10.84 8.62 16.28
C SER A 66 10.85 10.12 16.64
N ASP A 67 10.10 10.95 15.92
CA ASP A 67 9.95 12.38 16.25
C ASP A 67 9.18 12.59 17.58
N TYR A 68 8.31 11.64 17.96
CA TYR A 68 7.63 11.65 19.26
C TYR A 68 8.59 11.32 20.40
N ASP A 69 9.55 10.43 20.18
CA ASP A 69 10.59 10.05 21.16
C ASP A 69 11.63 11.18 21.37
N GLY A 70 11.76 12.10 20.40
CA GLY A 70 12.66 13.27 20.47
C GLY A 70 12.12 14.47 21.27
N ARG A 71 10.83 14.52 21.63
CA ARG A 71 10.26 15.56 22.51
C ARG A 71 9.94 14.99 23.89
N ALA A 72 10.97 14.91 24.72
CA ALA A 72 10.92 15.05 26.17
C ALA A 72 9.67 14.46 26.86
N LEU A 73 9.63 13.14 27.06
CA LEU A 73 8.96 12.61 28.25
C LEU A 73 9.93 12.74 29.44
N PRO A 74 9.54 13.38 30.56
CA PRO A 74 10.33 13.30 31.77
C PRO A 74 10.33 11.83 32.20
N LYS A 75 11.53 11.26 32.37
CA LYS A 75 11.76 9.93 32.94
C LYS A 75 10.74 9.64 34.05
N PRO A 76 9.86 8.63 33.94
CA PRO A 76 9.10 8.21 35.09
C PRO A 76 10.12 7.58 36.04
N GLY A 77 10.45 8.31 37.10
CA GLY A 77 11.25 7.79 38.21
C GLY A 77 10.44 6.70 38.89
N PHE A 78 10.66 5.44 38.50
CA PHE A 78 10.17 4.28 39.24
C PHE A 78 10.94 4.22 40.57
N ARG A 79 10.46 4.96 41.57
CA ARG A 79 10.76 4.65 42.96
C ARG A 79 9.86 3.49 43.34
N PHE A 80 10.43 2.29 43.36
CA PHE A 80 9.82 1.17 44.06
C PHE A 80 9.71 1.59 45.53
N LEU A 81 8.49 1.92 45.96
CA LEU A 81 8.16 2.04 47.37
C LEU A 81 8.23 0.61 47.92
N GLY A 82 9.37 0.24 48.50
CA GLY A 82 9.53 -0.99 49.26
C GLY A 82 8.64 -0.91 50.48
N ILE A 83 7.42 -1.44 50.35
CA ILE A 83 6.61 -1.85 51.49
C ILE A 83 7.10 -3.26 51.81
N THR A 84 8.00 -3.36 52.80
CA THR A 84 8.15 -4.61 53.53
C THR A 84 8.08 -4.28 55.01
N ASP A 85 6.90 -4.56 55.54
CA ASP A 85 6.55 -4.74 56.94
C ASP A 85 7.34 -5.94 57.51
N GLN A 86 8.17 -5.68 58.54
CA GLN A 86 8.44 -6.58 59.67
C GLN A 86 9.22 -5.88 60.77
#